data_AF-B6K1P2-F1
#
_entry.id   AF-B6K1P2-F1
#
_cell.length_a   1.000
_cell.length_b   1.000
_cell.length_c   1.000
_cell.angle_alpha   90.00
_cell.angle_beta   90.00
_cell.angle_gamma   90.00
#
_symmetry.space_group_name_H-M   'P 1'
#
loop_
_entity.id
_entity.type
_entity.pdbx_description
1 polymer ?
#
loop_
_entity_poly.entity_id
_entity_poly.type
_entity_poly.pdbx_seq_one_letter_code
_entity_poly.pdbx_strand_id
1 'polypeptide(L)'
;MSKDIAKWIKQGTETDGLKKRAEDVASILADTASTADVSSYFANLVSLVNTTTQTQTQTLQERSNIVCHPAHQAPKQACRQLLQAIANDHTIKDMRHQAVGYNGCYVSYSPAAPVFLDQLHDPAQQCIDTCSGDYVSCRNIGLTMVRDWTITECLSNRPDGCR
;
A
#
# COMPACT_ATOMS: atom_id res chain seq x y z
N MET A 1 17.49 22.33 -23.54
CA MET A 1 16.37 22.29 -22.58
C MET A 1 15.38 21.21 -22.98
N SER A 2 15.23 20.20 -22.12
CA SER A 2 14.01 19.42 -21.84
C SER A 2 13.31 18.66 -22.97
N LYS A 3 13.85 17.49 -23.36
CA LYS A 3 13.04 16.39 -23.91
C LYS A 3 12.94 15.19 -22.96
N ASP A 4 13.87 15.08 -22.01
CA ASP A 4 13.89 13.96 -21.08
C ASP A 4 12.83 14.06 -19.98
N ILE A 5 12.48 15.28 -19.51
CA ILE A 5 11.51 15.48 -18.43
C ILE A 5 10.12 14.91 -18.77
N ALA A 6 9.72 14.94 -20.05
CA ALA A 6 8.44 14.38 -20.49
C ALA A 6 8.43 12.84 -20.51
N LYS A 7 9.59 12.19 -20.59
CA LYS A 7 9.72 10.72 -20.54
C LYS A 7 9.63 10.21 -19.09
N TRP A 8 10.09 11.00 -18.12
CA TRP A 8 10.10 10.67 -16.69
C TRP A 8 8.73 10.69 -16.01
N ILE A 9 7.74 11.38 -16.59
CA ILE A 9 6.38 11.42 -16.03
C ILE A 9 5.60 10.11 -16.30
N LYS A 10 6.07 9.26 -17.24
CA LYS A 10 5.32 8.09 -17.72
C LYS A 10 5.73 6.73 -17.13
N GLN A 11 6.77 6.65 -16.30
CA GLN A 11 7.27 5.36 -15.81
C GLN A 11 7.64 5.43 -14.33
N GLY A 12 6.78 4.90 -13.47
CA GLY A 12 7.12 4.65 -12.08
C GLY A 12 5.90 4.63 -11.18
N THR A 13 5.41 3.42 -10.89
CA THR A 13 4.65 3.11 -9.69
C THR A 13 5.34 3.74 -8.47
N GLU A 14 4.56 4.42 -7.63
CA GLU A 14 4.98 5.57 -6.80
C GLU A 14 6.14 5.33 -5.83
N THR A 15 6.46 4.09 -5.46
CA THR A 15 7.56 3.78 -4.52
C THR A 15 8.94 3.63 -5.18
N ASP A 16 9.04 2.94 -6.33
CA ASP A 16 10.30 2.79 -7.07
C ASP A 16 10.70 4.09 -7.78
N GLY A 17 9.71 4.88 -8.22
CA GLY A 17 9.93 6.19 -8.82
C GLY A 17 10.53 7.18 -7.82
N LEU A 18 10.08 7.18 -6.56
CA LEU A 18 10.61 8.05 -5.51
C LEU A 18 12.04 7.68 -5.12
N LYS A 19 12.34 6.38 -4.97
CA LYS A 19 13.68 5.90 -4.66
C LYS A 19 14.68 6.25 -5.77
N LYS A 20 14.32 5.97 -7.02
CA LYS A 20 15.15 6.32 -8.18
C LYS A 20 15.37 7.83 -8.30
N ARG A 21 14.32 8.63 -8.05
CA ARG A 21 14.44 10.10 -8.05
C ARG A 21 15.32 10.62 -6.91
N ALA A 22 15.31 9.99 -5.73
CA ALA A 22 16.19 10.35 -4.63
C ALA A 22 17.66 10.01 -4.94
N GLU A 23 17.91 8.84 -5.54
CA GLU A 23 19.25 8.43 -6.00
C GLU A 23 19.78 9.35 -7.11
N ASP A 24 18.95 9.67 -8.11
CA ASP A 24 19.32 10.54 -9.23
C ASP A 24 19.57 11.99 -8.76
N VAL A 25 18.74 12.52 -7.85
CA VAL A 25 18.94 13.87 -7.27
C VAL A 25 20.21 13.91 -6.43
N ALA A 26 20.50 12.86 -5.65
CA ALA A 26 21.72 12.77 -4.87
C ALA A 26 22.98 12.69 -5.75
N SER A 27 22.93 11.98 -6.87
CA SER A 27 24.03 11.91 -7.84
C SER A 27 24.31 13.27 -8.49
N ILE A 28 23.26 13.98 -8.93
CA ILE A 28 23.39 15.31 -9.54
C ILE A 28 23.96 16.32 -8.53
N LEU A 29 23.52 16.24 -7.27
CA LEU A 29 23.97 17.14 -6.22
C LEU A 29 25.39 16.82 -5.72
N ALA A 30 25.81 15.55 -5.72
CA ALA A 30 27.19 15.16 -5.43
C ALA A 30 28.16 15.69 -6.48
N ASP A 31 27.78 15.69 -7.76
CA ASP A 31 28.58 16.26 -8.86
C ASP A 31 28.63 17.81 -8.84
N THR A 32 27.68 18.46 -8.15
CA THR A 32 27.56 19.93 -8.08
C THR A 32 28.04 20.52 -6.74
N ALA A 33 28.27 19.68 -5.72
CA ALA A 33 28.68 20.11 -4.39
C ALA A 33 30.18 20.47 -4.34
N SER A 34 30.50 21.73 -4.10
CA SER A 34 31.90 22.22 -4.06
C SER A 34 32.64 21.92 -2.75
N THR A 35 32.01 21.28 -1.76
CA THR A 35 32.62 20.94 -0.47
C THR A 35 32.11 19.60 0.09
N ALA A 36 33.01 18.88 0.78
CA ALA A 36 32.75 17.56 1.37
C ALA A 36 31.57 17.56 2.37
N ASP A 37 31.30 18.69 3.02
CA ASP A 37 30.19 18.86 3.98
C ASP A 37 28.81 18.80 3.31
N VAL A 38 28.70 19.25 2.07
CA VAL A 38 27.42 19.21 1.34
C VAL A 38 27.13 17.79 0.85
N SER A 39 28.15 17.07 0.38
CA SER A 39 28.05 15.66 -0.03
C SER A 39 27.65 14.75 1.14
N SER A 40 28.21 14.95 2.34
CA SER A 40 27.85 14.17 3.52
C SER A 40 26.43 14.46 4.02
N TYR A 41 25.96 15.70 3.93
CA TYR A 41 24.58 16.06 4.25
C TYR A 41 23.58 15.36 3.30
N PHE A 42 23.90 15.28 2.00
CA PHE A 42 23.05 14.58 1.03
C PHE A 42 23.08 13.06 1.22
N ALA A 43 24.24 12.46 1.49
CA ALA A 43 24.32 11.04 1.83
C ALA A 43 23.46 10.70 3.06
N ASN A 44 23.46 11.57 4.07
CA ASN A 44 22.59 11.42 5.24
C ASN A 44 21.11 11.57 4.91
N LEU A 45 20.73 12.47 4.00
CA LEU A 45 19.34 12.59 3.53
C LEU A 45 18.88 11.34 2.76
N VAL A 46 19.71 10.80 1.87
CA VAL A 46 19.42 9.54 1.16
C VAL A 46 19.30 8.38 2.15
N SER A 47 20.20 8.32 3.14
CA SER A 47 20.10 7.33 4.22
C SER A 47 18.80 7.51 5.00
N LEU A 48 18.42 8.73 5.38
CA LEU A 48 17.15 8.99 6.08
C LEU A 48 15.95 8.58 5.24
N VAL A 49 15.93 8.88 3.94
CA VAL A 49 14.84 8.47 3.05
C VAL A 49 14.77 6.94 2.99
N ASN A 50 15.90 6.24 2.81
CA ASN A 50 15.94 4.78 2.80
C ASN A 50 15.48 4.16 4.14
N THR A 51 15.94 4.72 5.27
CA THR A 51 15.50 4.29 6.61
C THR A 51 14.02 4.58 6.83
N THR A 52 13.51 5.72 6.40
CA THR A 52 12.08 6.09 6.54
C THR A 52 11.20 5.19 5.68
N THR A 53 11.65 4.83 4.48
CA THR A 53 10.93 3.93 3.58
C THR A 53 10.87 2.51 4.15
N GLN A 54 12.00 2.00 4.70
CA GLN A 54 12.03 0.72 5.42
C GLN A 54 11.22 0.74 6.72
N THR A 55 11.25 1.85 7.47
CA THR A 55 10.52 1.98 8.74
C THR A 55 9.01 2.07 8.51
N GLN A 56 8.54 2.72 7.42
CA GLN A 56 7.12 2.72 7.06
C GLN A 56 6.63 1.33 6.58
N THR A 57 7.47 0.57 5.87
CA THR A 57 7.10 -0.83 5.52
C THR A 57 7.12 -1.74 6.74
N GLN A 58 8.04 -1.54 7.68
CA GLN A 58 8.15 -2.37 8.90
C GLN A 58 7.12 -2.00 9.98
N THR A 59 6.70 -0.75 10.10
CA THR A 59 5.68 -0.34 11.11
C THR A 59 4.26 -0.78 10.75
N LEU A 60 3.96 -1.04 9.47
CA LEU A 60 2.69 -1.69 9.08
C LEU A 60 2.67 -3.20 9.35
N GLN A 61 3.84 -3.83 9.55
CA GLN A 61 3.97 -5.29 9.59
C GLN A 61 3.79 -5.91 10.99
N GLU A 62 3.89 -5.15 12.07
CA GLU A 62 4.06 -5.75 13.41
C GLU A 62 2.78 -5.95 14.24
N ARG A 63 1.58 -5.71 13.68
CA ARG A 63 0.30 -5.92 14.41
C ARG A 63 -0.86 -6.55 13.63
N SER A 64 -0.67 -6.98 12.39
CA SER A 64 -1.71 -7.64 11.59
C SER A 64 -1.77 -9.14 11.84
N ASN A 65 -2.86 -9.66 12.40
CA ASN A 65 -3.12 -11.10 12.50
C ASN A 65 -4.08 -11.54 11.38
N ILE A 66 -3.55 -12.33 10.44
CA ILE A 66 -4.31 -12.83 9.28
C ILE A 66 -4.89 -14.20 9.59
N VAL A 67 -6.21 -14.31 9.49
CA VAL A 67 -6.96 -15.56 9.66
C VAL A 67 -7.65 -15.91 8.35
N CYS A 68 -7.31 -17.07 7.78
CA CYS A 68 -7.95 -17.59 6.57
C CYS A 68 -9.21 -18.38 6.92
N HIS A 69 -10.30 -18.16 6.18
CA HIS A 69 -11.58 -18.81 6.41
C HIS A 69 -11.99 -19.70 5.21
N PRO A 70 -12.63 -20.86 5.46
CA PRO A 70 -13.10 -21.74 4.39
C PRO A 70 -14.43 -21.29 3.77
N ALA A 71 -15.16 -20.37 4.41
CA ALA A 71 -16.45 -19.88 3.95
C ALA A 71 -16.32 -18.57 3.17
N HIS A 72 -17.31 -18.27 2.33
CA HIS A 72 -17.45 -16.99 1.62
C HIS A 72 -16.23 -16.63 0.76
N GLN A 73 -15.61 -17.64 0.15
CA GLN A 73 -14.39 -17.43 -0.60
C GLN A 73 -14.66 -16.77 -1.96
N ALA A 74 -13.80 -15.82 -2.32
CA ALA A 74 -13.74 -15.23 -3.64
C ALA A 74 -12.58 -15.83 -4.43
N PRO A 75 -12.68 -15.95 -5.77
CA PRO A 75 -11.53 -16.32 -6.60
C PRO A 75 -10.38 -15.31 -6.41
N LYS A 76 -9.16 -15.78 -6.16
CA LYS A 76 -8.00 -14.90 -5.99
C LYS A 76 -7.77 -13.98 -7.18
N GLN A 77 -8.04 -14.45 -8.38
CA GLN A 77 -7.94 -13.64 -9.60
C GLN A 77 -8.88 -12.42 -9.54
N ALA A 78 -10.13 -12.61 -9.09
CA ALA A 78 -11.08 -11.51 -8.93
C ALA A 78 -10.59 -10.51 -7.86
N CYS A 79 -10.03 -11.01 -6.76
CA CYS A 79 -9.45 -10.16 -5.72
C CYS A 79 -8.22 -9.39 -6.19
N ARG A 80 -7.33 -9.98 -7.00
CA ARG A 80 -6.20 -9.24 -7.60
C ARG A 80 -6.68 -8.13 -8.54
N GLN A 81 -7.76 -8.35 -9.29
CA GLN A 81 -8.37 -7.30 -10.12
C GLN A 81 -8.97 -6.17 -9.27
N LEU A 82 -9.65 -6.52 -8.17
CA LEU A 82 -10.12 -5.54 -7.19
C LEU A 82 -8.96 -4.71 -6.64
N LEU A 83 -7.85 -5.35 -6.25
CA LEU A 83 -6.67 -4.67 -5.75
C LEU A 83 -6.05 -3.73 -6.79
N GLN A 84 -6.00 -4.13 -8.06
CA GLN A 84 -5.58 -3.23 -9.13
C GLN A 84 -6.51 -2.02 -9.27
N ALA A 85 -7.82 -2.20 -9.12
CA ALA A 85 -8.76 -1.09 -9.15
C ALA A 85 -8.56 -0.15 -7.94
N ILE A 86 -8.34 -0.71 -6.75
CA ILE A 86 -8.07 0.03 -5.52
C ILE A 86 -6.75 0.81 -5.63
N ALA A 87 -5.68 0.21 -6.13
CA ALA A 87 -4.38 0.86 -6.27
C ALA A 87 -4.40 2.09 -7.19
N ASN A 88 -5.41 2.18 -8.07
CA ASN A 88 -5.60 3.32 -8.98
C ASN A 88 -6.64 4.33 -8.46
N ASP A 89 -7.29 4.07 -7.32
CA ASP A 89 -8.34 4.90 -6.74
C ASP A 89 -7.90 5.42 -5.35
N HIS A 90 -7.62 6.72 -5.26
CA HIS A 90 -7.20 7.39 -4.03
C HIS A 90 -8.35 8.06 -3.27
N THR A 91 -9.60 7.71 -3.58
CA THR A 91 -10.76 8.34 -2.94
C THR A 91 -10.89 7.96 -1.47
N ILE A 92 -11.29 8.93 -0.65
CA ILE A 92 -11.70 8.69 0.74
C ILE A 92 -13.12 8.14 0.72
N LYS A 93 -13.37 7.03 1.44
CA LYS A 93 -14.72 6.51 1.65
C LYS A 93 -15.26 6.87 3.03
N ASP A 94 -16.47 7.40 3.05
CA ASP A 94 -17.25 7.63 4.28
C ASP A 94 -17.72 6.29 4.88
N MET A 95 -17.72 6.19 6.21
CA MET A 95 -17.86 5.00 7.05
C MET A 95 -19.20 4.24 6.91
N ARG A 96 -20.13 4.76 6.10
CA ARG A 96 -21.43 4.13 5.83
C ARG A 96 -21.36 3.02 4.78
N HIS A 97 -20.36 3.03 3.90
CA HIS A 97 -20.17 2.01 2.85
C HIS A 97 -18.89 1.21 3.15
N GLN A 98 -19.01 0.20 4.01
CA GLN A 98 -17.89 -0.57 4.59
C GLN A 98 -17.34 -1.66 3.67
N ALA A 99 -17.52 -1.49 2.35
CA ALA A 99 -17.10 -2.47 1.37
C ALA A 99 -16.81 -1.82 0.03
N VAL A 100 -15.73 -2.28 -0.59
CA VAL A 100 -15.44 -2.05 -2.00
C VAL A 100 -15.39 -3.39 -2.68
N GLY A 101 -16.05 -3.49 -3.83
CA GLY A 101 -16.20 -4.76 -4.53
C GLY A 101 -15.96 -4.63 -6.02
N TYR A 102 -15.39 -5.68 -6.59
CA TYR A 102 -15.17 -5.82 -8.02
C TYR A 102 -15.21 -7.30 -8.41
N ASN A 103 -15.96 -7.64 -9.46
CA ASN A 103 -16.07 -9.01 -9.99
C ASN A 103 -16.31 -10.10 -8.93
N GLY A 104 -17.14 -9.82 -7.92
CA GLY A 104 -17.50 -10.79 -6.89
C GLY A 104 -16.44 -11.03 -5.80
N CYS A 105 -15.35 -10.25 -5.79
CA CYS A 105 -14.51 -10.08 -4.61
C CYS A 105 -14.81 -8.75 -3.94
N TYR A 106 -14.72 -8.73 -2.61
CA TYR A 106 -14.98 -7.57 -1.76
C TYR A 106 -13.89 -7.44 -0.71
N VAL A 107 -13.39 -6.22 -0.54
CA VAL A 107 -12.67 -5.79 0.65
C VAL A 107 -13.67 -5.04 1.52
N SER A 108 -13.90 -5.56 2.72
CA SER A 108 -14.78 -4.96 3.73
C SER A 108 -14.02 -4.67 5.01
N TYR A 109 -14.48 -3.73 5.82
CA TYR A 109 -13.75 -3.32 7.01
C TYR A 109 -14.65 -2.83 8.15
N SER A 110 -14.15 -2.93 9.39
CA SER A 110 -14.87 -2.50 10.58
C SER A 110 -15.04 -0.97 10.65
N PRO A 111 -16.18 -0.44 11.14
CA PRO A 111 -16.39 0.99 11.33
C PRO A 111 -15.56 1.53 12.48
N ALA A 112 -14.42 2.14 12.18
CA ALA A 112 -13.69 2.93 13.18
C ALA A 112 -13.30 4.33 12.66
N ALA A 113 -13.02 4.50 11.35
CA ALA A 113 -12.48 5.75 10.83
C ALA A 113 -12.71 5.95 9.32
N PRO A 114 -12.55 7.16 8.77
CA PRO A 114 -12.31 7.33 7.34
C PRO A 114 -11.03 6.60 6.93
N VAL A 115 -11.11 5.81 5.87
CA VAL A 115 -9.98 5.06 5.31
C VAL A 115 -9.80 5.51 3.86
N PHE A 116 -8.55 5.67 3.46
CA PHE A 116 -8.22 5.85 2.05
C PHE A 116 -8.17 4.47 1.39
N LEU A 117 -8.70 4.35 0.17
CA LEU A 117 -8.79 3.05 -0.49
C LEU A 117 -7.43 2.38 -0.70
N ASP A 118 -6.40 3.15 -1.02
CA ASP A 118 -5.01 2.66 -1.15
C ASP A 118 -4.51 1.96 0.11
N GLN A 119 -4.96 2.36 1.30
CA GLN A 119 -4.58 1.72 2.57
C GLN A 119 -5.19 0.32 2.76
N LEU A 120 -6.22 -0.01 1.98
CA LEU A 120 -6.81 -1.35 1.95
C LEU A 120 -6.06 -2.31 1.01
N HIS A 121 -5.15 -1.79 0.18
CA HIS A 121 -4.47 -2.60 -0.82
C HIS A 121 -3.52 -3.62 -0.20
N ASP A 122 -2.55 -3.15 0.57
CA ASP A 122 -1.48 -4.01 1.11
C ASP A 122 -2.02 -5.07 2.09
N PRO A 123 -2.95 -4.75 3.01
CA PRO A 123 -3.51 -5.76 3.91
C PRO A 123 -4.30 -6.85 3.17
N ALA A 124 -5.05 -6.50 2.13
CA ALA A 124 -5.77 -7.46 1.31
C ALA A 124 -4.82 -8.28 0.41
N GLN A 125 -3.73 -7.68 -0.07
CA GLN A 125 -2.67 -8.40 -0.78
C GLN A 125 -2.02 -9.45 0.13
N GLN A 126 -1.69 -9.09 1.38
CA GLN A 126 -1.16 -10.03 2.36
C GLN A 126 -2.10 -11.22 2.60
N CYS A 127 -3.41 -11.00 2.60
CA CYS A 127 -4.38 -12.10 2.68
C CYS A 127 -4.33 -13.05 1.49
N ILE A 128 -4.23 -12.52 0.26
CA ILE A 128 -4.11 -13.32 -0.96
C ILE A 128 -2.84 -14.18 -0.92
N ASP A 129 -1.75 -13.62 -0.40
CA ASP A 129 -0.45 -14.29 -0.36
C ASP A 129 -0.35 -15.30 0.81
N THR A 130 -1.02 -15.02 1.93
CA THR A 130 -1.01 -15.89 3.13
C THR A 130 -1.94 -17.09 2.99
N CYS A 131 -3.16 -16.90 2.47
CA CYS A 131 -4.13 -17.99 2.38
C CYS A 131 -3.84 -18.89 1.17
N SER A 132 -3.66 -20.19 1.36
CA SER A 132 -3.38 -21.15 0.27
C SER A 132 -4.60 -21.42 -0.64
N GLY A 133 -4.35 -21.81 -1.89
CA GLY A 133 -5.38 -22.21 -2.87
C GLY A 133 -5.77 -21.12 -3.86
N ASP A 134 -6.74 -21.42 -4.73
CA ASP A 134 -7.23 -20.51 -5.79
C ASP A 134 -8.34 -19.56 -5.32
N TYR A 135 -8.90 -19.83 -4.15
CA TYR A 135 -9.95 -19.05 -3.51
C TYR A 135 -9.45 -18.48 -2.19
N VAL A 136 -9.92 -17.29 -1.84
CA VAL A 136 -9.53 -16.59 -0.62
C VAL A 136 -10.75 -16.06 0.13
N SER A 137 -10.75 -16.31 1.42
CA SER A 137 -11.54 -15.59 2.40
C SER A 137 -10.62 -15.36 3.59
N CYS A 138 -10.46 -14.13 4.03
CA CYS A 138 -9.58 -13.81 5.14
C CYS A 138 -10.15 -12.72 6.02
N ARG A 139 -9.63 -12.66 7.24
CA ARG A 139 -9.78 -11.54 8.16
C ARG A 139 -8.39 -11.09 8.61
N ASN A 140 -8.08 -9.83 8.40
CA ASN A 140 -6.85 -9.19 8.83
C ASN A 140 -7.18 -8.24 10.00
N ILE A 141 -6.72 -8.60 11.20
CA ILE A 141 -7.10 -7.96 12.46
C ILE A 141 -5.95 -7.09 12.96
N GLY A 142 -6.26 -5.91 13.48
CA GLY A 142 -5.26 -5.06 14.14
C GLY A 142 -4.52 -4.11 13.19
N LEU A 143 -5.11 -3.83 12.02
CA LEU A 143 -4.54 -2.93 11.03
C LEU A 143 -4.58 -1.50 11.54
N THR A 144 -3.41 -0.90 11.72
CA THR A 144 -3.29 0.51 12.13
C THR A 144 -3.25 1.37 10.87
N MET A 145 -4.32 2.11 10.65
CA MET A 145 -4.45 3.08 9.55
C MET A 145 -3.89 4.44 9.95
N VAL A 146 -3.79 5.36 8.99
CA VAL A 146 -3.35 6.74 9.28
C VAL A 146 -4.20 7.35 10.42
N ARG A 147 -3.53 8.04 11.35
CA ARG A 147 -4.11 8.62 12.57
C ARG A 147 -4.49 7.59 13.65
N ASP A 148 -3.75 6.50 13.75
CA ASP A 148 -3.82 5.50 14.84
C ASP A 148 -5.16 4.77 14.97
N TRP A 149 -5.94 4.72 13.89
CA TRP A 149 -7.19 3.98 13.87
C TRP A 149 -6.93 2.50 13.62
N THR A 150 -7.38 1.65 14.55
CA THR A 150 -7.31 0.21 14.36
C THR A 150 -8.57 -0.29 13.68
N ILE A 151 -8.41 -0.99 12.56
CA ILE A 151 -9.52 -1.65 11.86
C ILE A 151 -9.28 -3.16 11.75
N THR A 152 -10.37 -3.87 11.50
CA THR A 152 -10.33 -5.22 10.93
C THR A 152 -10.74 -5.12 9.47
N GLU A 153 -9.95 -5.69 8.59
CA GLU A 153 -10.26 -5.83 7.16
C GLU A 153 -10.60 -7.28 6.83
N CYS A 154 -11.49 -7.49 5.86
CA CYS A 154 -11.91 -8.80 5.40
C CYS A 154 -11.96 -8.83 3.87
N LEU A 155 -11.30 -9.82 3.29
CA LEU A 155 -11.34 -10.10 1.86
C LEU A 155 -12.20 -11.34 1.63
N SER A 156 -13.30 -11.23 0.87
CA SER A 156 -14.23 -12.34 0.65
C SER A 156 -15.13 -12.13 -0.57
N ASN A 157 -16.06 -13.04 -0.84
CA ASN A 157 -17.13 -12.83 -1.83
C ASN A 157 -18.38 -12.12 -1.27
N ARG A 158 -18.26 -11.55 -0.07
CA ARG A 158 -19.33 -10.87 0.65
C ARG A 158 -18.94 -9.43 1.00
N PRO A 159 -19.79 -8.43 0.72
CA PRO A 159 -19.55 -7.05 1.13
C PRO A 159 -19.64 -6.88 2.66
N ASP A 160 -20.30 -7.80 3.35
CA ASP A 160 -20.49 -7.80 4.80
C ASP A 160 -19.48 -8.67 5.56
N GLY A 161 -18.43 -9.17 4.90
CA GLY A 161 -17.51 -10.20 5.42
C GLY A 161 -16.71 -9.85 6.69
N CYS A 162 -16.85 -8.65 7.23
CA CYS A 162 -16.31 -8.23 8.53
C CYS A 162 -17.34 -8.12 9.66
N ARG A 163 -18.61 -8.39 9.38
CA ARG A 163 -19.72 -8.41 10.35
C ARG A 163 -20.17 -9.82 10.67
#